data_AF-A0A0E3QY23-F1
#
_entry.id   AF-A0A0E3QY23-F1
#
_cell.length_a   1.000
_cell.length_b   1.000
_cell.length_c   1.000
_cell.angle_alpha   90.00
_cell.angle_beta   90.00
_cell.angle_gamma   90.00
#
_symmetry.space_group_name_H-M   'P 1'
#
loop_
_entity.id
_entity.type
_entity.pdbx_description
1 polymer ?
#
loop_
_entity_poly.entity_id
_entity_poly.type
_entity_poly.pdbx_seq_one_letter_code
_entity_poly.pdbx_strand_id
1 'polypeptide(L)' 'MPYSTDGGPVAGETQFDTAPSGPYVLSYGDTTKEVKVSEEAVLKGEEVKA' A
#
# COMPACT_ATOMS: atom_id res chain seq x y z
N MET A 1 -1.79 -6.37 -2.34
CA MET A 1 -2.40 -5.73 -1.16
C MET A 1 -3.47 -4.77 -1.67
N PRO A 2 -4.69 -4.76 -1.09
CA PRO A 2 -5.82 -4.05 -1.69
C PRO A 2 -5.84 -2.54 -1.42
N TYR A 3 -5.18 -2.05 -0.37
CA TYR A 3 -5.12 -0.62 -0.05
C TYR A 3 -3.70 -0.08 -0.19
N SER A 4 -3.58 1.13 -0.75
CA SER A 4 -2.36 1.92 -0.71
C SER A 4 -2.13 2.47 0.70
N THR A 5 -0.86 2.67 1.03
CA THR A 5 -0.39 3.22 2.31
C THR A 5 0.58 4.37 2.10
N ASP A 6 0.78 4.79 0.85
CA ASP A 6 1.74 5.83 0.45
C ASP A 6 1.26 6.52 -0.84
N GLY A 7 1.67 7.78 -1.04
CA GLY A 7 1.35 8.56 -2.24
C GLY A 7 -0.04 9.18 -2.30
N GLY A 8 -1.02 8.65 -1.55
CA GLY A 8 -2.40 9.16 -1.54
C GLY A 8 -3.15 8.91 -2.86
N PRO A 9 -4.44 9.30 -2.97
CA PRO A 9 -5.24 8.96 -4.12
C PRO A 9 -4.85 9.77 -5.37
N VAL A 10 -4.89 9.12 -6.53
CA VAL A 10 -4.45 9.67 -7.82
C VAL A 10 -5.61 10.37 -8.51
N ALA A 11 -5.39 11.61 -8.99
CA ALA A 11 -6.44 12.38 -9.66
C ALA A 11 -7.01 11.63 -10.88
N GLY A 12 -8.34 11.61 -11.00
CA GLY A 12 -9.05 10.89 -12.06
C GLY A 12 -9.47 9.47 -11.68
N GLU A 13 -8.91 8.91 -10.60
CA GLU A 13 -9.33 7.63 -10.03
C GLU A 13 -10.33 7.82 -8.89
N THR A 14 -10.84 6.72 -8.33
CA THR A 14 -11.75 6.78 -7.19
C THR A 14 -11.05 7.34 -5.95
N GLN A 15 -11.58 8.42 -5.38
CA GLN A 15 -11.01 9.10 -4.21
C GLN A 15 -11.74 8.66 -2.93
N PHE A 16 -11.18 7.73 -2.19
CA PHE A 16 -11.72 7.33 -0.88
C PHE A 16 -11.28 8.33 0.21
N ASP A 17 -12.18 8.62 1.14
CA ASP A 17 -11.91 9.44 2.33
C ASP A 17 -11.30 8.63 3.50
N THR A 18 -11.17 7.32 3.31
CA THR A 18 -10.66 6.35 4.28
C THR A 18 -9.36 5.76 3.76
N ALA A 19 -8.32 5.76 4.60
CA ALA A 19 -7.02 5.19 4.27
C ALA A 19 -6.41 4.46 5.48
N PRO A 20 -5.52 3.48 5.28
CA PRO A 20 -4.73 2.90 6.36
C PRO A 20 -3.96 3.98 7.13
N SER A 21 -3.88 3.83 8.46
CA SER A 21 -3.16 4.78 9.32
C SER A 21 -1.64 4.64 9.27
N GLY A 22 -1.12 3.63 8.56
CA GLY A 22 0.31 3.32 8.49
C GLY A 22 0.62 2.22 7.46
N PRO A 23 1.90 1.86 7.32
CA PRO A 23 2.36 0.82 6.40
C PRO A 23 1.86 -0.57 6.82
N TYR A 24 1.92 -1.52 5.89
CA TYR A 24 1.74 -2.92 6.24
C TYR A 24 2.94 -3.42 7.04
N VAL A 25 2.68 -4.30 8.00
CA VAL A 25 3.73 -5.00 8.75
C VAL A 25 3.78 -6.44 8.25
N LEU A 26 4.88 -6.80 7.59
CA LEU A 26 5.15 -8.15 7.11
C LEU A 26 6.04 -8.88 8.12
N SER A 27 5.52 -9.94 8.72
CA SER A 27 6.26 -10.80 9.65
C SER A 27 6.41 -12.21 9.08
N TYR A 28 7.65 -12.70 9.04
CA TYR A 28 7.99 -14.05 8.58
C TYR A 28 9.16 -14.61 9.39
N GLY A 29 8.94 -15.74 10.07
CA GLY A 29 9.87 -16.25 11.08
C GLY A 29 10.12 -15.18 12.16
N ASP A 30 11.39 -14.89 12.43
CA ASP A 30 11.81 -13.84 13.38
C ASP A 30 11.98 -12.46 12.72
N THR A 31 11.69 -12.34 11.42
CA THR A 31 11.85 -11.08 10.69
C THR A 31 10.54 -10.30 10.68
N THR A 32 10.62 -8.99 10.95
CA THR A 32 9.52 -8.05 10.78
C THR A 32 9.99 -6.87 9.93
N LYS A 33 9.19 -6.48 8.94
CA LYS A 33 9.45 -5.34 8.07
C LYS A 33 8.20 -4.53 7.82
N GLU A 34 8.37 -3.23 7.63
CA GLU A 34 7.32 -2.35 7.12
C GLU A 34 7.35 -2.32 5.59
N VAL A 35 6.18 -2.48 4.97
CA VAL A 35 5.99 -2.44 3.52
C VAL A 35 5.02 -1.33 3.19
N LYS A 36 5.48 -0.37 2.38
CA LYS A 36 4.64 0.69 1.82
C LYS A 36 4.14 0.29 0.45
N VAL A 37 2.88 0.54 0.17
CA VAL A 37 2.22 0.25 -1.12
C VAL A 37 1.73 1.57 -1.70
N SER A 38 2.20 1.95 -2.88
CA SER A 38 1.70 3.15 -3.56
C SER A 38 0.33 2.91 -4.20
N GLU A 39 -0.42 3.99 -4.43
CA GLU A 39 -1.69 3.94 -5.15
C GLU A 39 -1.53 3.37 -6.57
N GLU A 40 -0.46 3.76 -7.28
CA GLU A 40 -0.22 3.26 -8.64
C GLU A 40 0.02 1.74 -8.67
N ALA A 41 0.70 1.19 -7.65
CA ALA A 41 0.95 -0.24 -7.55
C ALA A 41 -0.36 -1.02 -7.36
N VAL A 42 -1.32 -0.47 -6.60
CA VAL A 42 -2.66 -1.03 -6.44
C VAL A 42 -3.42 -0.99 -7.76
N LEU A 43 -3.48 0.18 -8.41
CA LEU A 43 -4.24 0.38 -9.65
C LEU A 43 -3.75 -0.52 -10.79
N LYS A 44 -2.44 -0.76 -10.87
CA LYS A 44 -1.82 -1.57 -11.94
C LYS A 44 -1.62 -3.04 -11.58
N GLY A 45 -1.86 -3.42 -10.32
CA GLY A 45 -1.58 -4.77 -9.83
C GLY A 45 -0.10 -5.14 -9.84
N GLU A 46 0.78 -4.18 -9.52
CA GLU A 46 2.23 -4.37 -9.54
C GLU A 46 2.73 -5.26 -8.39
N GLU A 47 3.87 -5.91 -8.61
CA GLU A 47 4.60 -6.60 -7.54
C GLU A 47 5.30 -5.58 -6.64
N VAL A 48 5.01 -5.64 -5.33
CA VAL A 48 5.64 -4.80 -4.32
C VAL A 48 6.77 -5.57 -3.65
N LYS A 49 7.99 -5.05 -3.73
CA LYS A 49 9.17 -5.65 -3.08
C LYS A 49 9.21 -5.29 -1.59
N ALA A 50 9.52 -6.28 -0.74
CA ALA A 50 9.56 -6.19 0.72
C ALA A 50 10.92 -6.62 1.31
#